data_AF-A0A7H8KMH0-F1
#
_entry.id   AF-A0A7H8KMH0-F1
#
_cell.length_a   1.000
_cell.length_b   1.000
_cell.length_c   1.000
_cell.angle_alpha   90.00
_cell.angle_beta   90.00
_cell.angle_gamma   90.00
#
_symmetry.space_group_name_H-M   'P 1'
#
loop_
_entity.id
_entity.type
_entity.pdbx_description
1 polymer ?
#
loop_
_entity_poly.entity_id
_entity_poly.type
_entity_poly.pdbx_seq_one_letter_code
_entity_poly.pdbx_strand_id
1 'polypeptide(L)'
;MTVAQPVGVWLAAVRRGAGLTQTVAARRAGITSRAWQAIEAGRQASPRTLARVAEVLDLDAAAVRHLDRLSRPPYAAPAPPDPAQLSQMVTGLAVPAWVVDPAWNVLSASSAAPTVHNLASWAIQISSLWDDWPTIAGQAVARSRAVASWYAAPGQAVLDIVAALCAASDAAAAAWSAGRVEDTPHHEVVRLAGSAITMQWAWLGADPSARLVMITDIDGRPPVLSS
;
A
#
# COMPACT_ATOMS: atom_id res chain seq x y z
N MET A 1 -5.88 -16.29 -6.92
CA MET A 1 -5.09 -15.76 -5.79
C MET A 1 -6.05 -15.32 -4.70
N THR A 2 -5.89 -15.79 -3.47
CA THR A 2 -6.90 -15.58 -2.41
C THR A 2 -6.79 -14.19 -1.79
N VAL A 3 -7.61 -13.26 -2.28
CA VAL A 3 -8.63 -12.40 -1.64
C VAL A 3 -8.39 -11.84 -0.22
N ALA A 4 -7.19 -11.78 0.33
CA ALA A 4 -6.78 -11.08 1.57
C ALA A 4 -5.59 -11.90 2.00
N GLN A 5 -4.39 -11.32 2.00
CA GLN A 5 -3.22 -12.11 2.34
C GLN A 5 -3.41 -12.57 3.80
N PRO A 6 -3.66 -13.87 4.06
CA PRO A 6 -3.86 -14.32 5.42
C PRO A 6 -2.59 -14.01 6.20
N VAL A 7 -2.71 -13.69 7.48
CA VAL A 7 -1.57 -13.34 8.35
C VAL A 7 -0.41 -14.32 8.18
N GLY A 8 -0.70 -15.62 8.07
CA GLY A 8 0.29 -16.67 7.85
C GLY A 8 1.05 -16.58 6.53
N VAL A 9 0.37 -16.23 5.43
CA VAL A 9 1.00 -16.06 4.10
C VAL A 9 1.90 -14.83 4.09
N TRP A 10 1.48 -13.75 4.76
CA TRP A 10 2.31 -12.56 4.89
C TRP A 10 3.54 -12.82 5.77
N LEU A 11 3.37 -13.42 6.94
CA LEU A 11 4.48 -13.80 7.82
C LEU A 11 5.48 -14.74 7.12
N ALA A 12 4.98 -15.67 6.29
CA ALA A 12 5.85 -16.54 5.51
C ALA A 12 6.66 -15.77 4.44
N ALA A 13 6.09 -14.73 3.84
CA ALA A 13 6.79 -13.86 2.90
C ALA A 13 7.86 -13.03 3.60
N VAL A 14 7.53 -12.39 4.72
CA VAL A 14 8.48 -11.60 5.53
C VAL A 14 9.63 -12.48 6.03
N ARG A 15 9.34 -13.66 6.58
CA ARG A 15 10.38 -14.61 7.01
C ARG A 15 11.34 -14.97 5.87
N ARG A 16 10.80 -15.23 4.67
CA ARG A 16 11.61 -15.52 3.48
C ARG A 16 12.46 -14.33 3.06
N GLY A 17 11.89 -13.12 3.10
CA GLY A 17 12.62 -11.87 2.85
C GLY A 17 13.77 -11.65 3.85
N ALA A 18 13.59 -12.07 5.10
CA ALA A 18 14.63 -12.04 6.14
C ALA A 18 15.65 -13.20 6.04
N GLY A 19 15.54 -14.09 5.05
CA GLY A 19 16.46 -15.22 4.87
C GLY A 19 16.36 -16.29 5.98
N LEU A 20 15.27 -16.32 6.75
CA LEU A 20 15.11 -17.24 7.88
C LEU A 20 14.39 -18.53 7.44
N THR A 21 14.87 -19.68 7.92
CA THR A 21 14.09 -20.93 7.84
C THR A 21 13.02 -20.95 8.94
N GLN A 22 11.96 -21.75 8.77
CA GLN A 22 10.93 -21.91 9.81
C GLN A 22 11.54 -22.39 11.14
N THR A 23 12.51 -23.31 11.10
CA THR A 23 13.18 -23.84 12.29
C THR A 23 13.99 -22.77 13.01
N VAL A 24 14.76 -21.96 12.28
CA VAL A 24 15.54 -20.87 12.88
C VAL A 24 14.61 -19.81 13.49
N ALA A 25 13.56 -19.43 12.78
CA ALA A 25 12.60 -18.44 13.26
C ALA A 25 11.84 -18.93 14.50
N ALA A 26 11.36 -20.18 14.50
CA ALA A 26 10.70 -20.80 15.65
C ALA A 26 11.60 -20.82 16.89
N ARG A 27 12.87 -21.22 16.73
CA ARG A 27 13.85 -21.25 17.81
C ARG A 27 14.08 -19.85 18.40
N ARG A 28 14.27 -18.83 17.55
CA ARG A 28 14.43 -17.44 18.00
C ARG A 28 13.19 -16.91 18.70
N ALA A 29 12.00 -17.29 18.22
CA ALA A 29 10.74 -16.91 18.84
C ALA A 29 10.43 -17.72 20.11
N GLY A 30 11.27 -18.69 20.46
CA GLY A 30 11.06 -19.62 21.57
C GLY A 30 9.72 -20.34 21.51
N ILE A 31 9.37 -20.84 20.32
CA ILE A 31 8.22 -21.70 20.05
C ILE A 31 8.65 -22.95 19.26
N THR A 32 7.79 -23.95 19.16
CA THR A 32 8.10 -25.16 18.37
C THR A 32 7.99 -24.88 16.87
N SER A 33 8.74 -25.61 16.03
CA SER A 33 8.62 -25.50 14.57
C SER A 33 7.20 -25.83 14.08
N ARG A 34 6.51 -26.77 14.75
CA ARG A 34 5.09 -27.07 14.49
C ARG A 34 4.17 -25.88 14.79
N ALA A 35 4.44 -25.15 15.87
CA ALA A 35 3.68 -23.92 16.20
C ALA A 35 3.91 -22.84 15.14
N TRP A 36 5.16 -22.62 14.72
CA TRP A 36 5.49 -21.69 13.63
C TRP A 36 4.80 -22.06 12.31
N GLN A 37 4.87 -23.33 11.90
CA GLN A 37 4.22 -23.83 10.69
C GLN A 37 2.69 -23.64 10.76
N ALA A 38 2.09 -23.86 11.93
CA ALA A 38 0.65 -23.64 12.11
C ALA A 38 0.27 -22.17 11.94
N ILE A 39 1.09 -21.23 12.42
CA ILE A 39 0.89 -19.79 12.22
C ILE A 39 0.95 -19.44 10.73
N GLU A 40 1.97 -19.92 10.01
CA GLU A 40 2.07 -19.69 8.55
C GLU A 40 0.92 -20.33 7.76
N ALA A 41 0.34 -21.42 8.26
CA ALA A 41 -0.85 -22.05 7.70
C ALA A 41 -2.17 -21.32 8.07
N GLY A 42 -2.09 -20.21 8.81
CA GLY A 42 -3.25 -19.37 9.16
C GLY A 42 -3.95 -19.74 10.46
N ARG A 43 -3.37 -20.62 11.29
CA ARG A 43 -3.91 -20.85 12.65
C ARG A 43 -3.67 -19.61 13.50
N GLN A 44 -4.72 -19.20 14.22
CA GLN A 44 -4.62 -18.09 15.16
C GLN A 44 -3.58 -18.38 16.24
N ALA A 45 -2.84 -17.33 16.61
CA ALA A 45 -1.88 -17.33 17.69
C ALA A 45 -2.25 -16.27 18.72
N SER A 46 -1.80 -16.48 19.96
CA SER A 46 -2.01 -15.48 21.01
C SER A 46 -1.24 -14.18 20.70
N PRO A 47 -1.72 -13.01 21.17
CA PRO A 47 -1.02 -11.73 20.99
C PRO A 47 0.43 -11.76 21.46
N ARG A 48 0.70 -12.45 22.59
CA ARG A 48 2.07 -12.65 23.10
C ARG A 48 2.95 -13.44 22.13
N THR A 49 2.40 -14.44 21.45
CA THR A 49 3.14 -15.21 20.44
C THR A 49 3.42 -14.33 19.22
N LEU A 50 2.44 -13.55 18.76
CA LEU A 50 2.59 -12.64 17.63
C LEU A 50 3.62 -11.53 17.91
N ALA A 51 3.69 -11.01 19.15
CA ALA A 51 4.73 -10.06 19.54
C ALA A 51 6.15 -10.66 19.40
N ARG A 52 6.37 -11.89 19.88
CA ARG A 52 7.66 -12.60 19.72
C ARG A 52 7.99 -12.87 18.25
N VAL A 53 6.99 -13.19 17.44
CA VAL A 53 7.16 -13.35 15.99
C VAL A 53 7.58 -12.02 15.36
N ALA A 54 6.95 -10.91 15.75
CA ALA A 54 7.28 -9.58 15.24
C ALA A 54 8.73 -9.18 15.57
N GLU A 55 9.17 -9.42 16.81
CA GLU A 55 10.55 -9.19 17.24
C GLU A 55 11.56 -10.01 16.44
N VAL A 56 11.29 -11.30 16.20
CA VAL A 56 12.20 -12.20 15.48
C VAL A 56 12.32 -11.86 14.00
N LEU A 57 11.26 -11.34 13.41
CA LEU A 57 11.22 -10.87 12.03
C LEU A 57 11.70 -9.43 11.88
N ASP A 58 12.08 -8.77 12.98
CA ASP A 58 12.51 -7.37 13.01
C ASP A 58 11.49 -6.45 12.32
N LEU A 59 10.20 -6.63 12.65
CA LEU A 59 9.13 -5.87 12.04
C LEU A 59 9.21 -4.40 12.47
N ASP A 60 9.26 -3.50 11.48
CA ASP A 60 9.11 -2.08 11.73
C ASP A 60 7.70 -1.71 12.20
N ALA A 61 7.51 -0.45 12.59
CA ALA A 61 6.24 0.04 13.12
C ALA A 61 5.07 -0.13 12.13
N ALA A 62 5.30 0.00 10.81
CA ALA A 62 4.26 -0.16 9.80
C ALA A 62 3.86 -1.64 9.65
N ALA A 63 4.85 -2.54 9.65
CA ALA A 63 4.66 -3.98 9.62
C ALA A 63 3.97 -4.50 10.90
N VAL A 64 4.28 -3.96 12.07
CA VAL A 64 3.57 -4.28 13.33
C VAL A 64 2.10 -3.84 13.26
N ARG A 65 1.81 -2.61 12.80
CA ARG A 65 0.42 -2.15 12.57
C ARG A 65 -0.31 -3.00 11.55
N HIS A 66 0.38 -3.48 10.52
CA HIS A 66 -0.18 -4.38 9.53
C HIS A 66 -0.52 -5.75 10.12
N LEU A 67 0.39 -6.32 10.91
CA LEU A 67 0.16 -7.59 11.63
C LEU A 67 -1.05 -7.50 12.56
N ASP A 68 -1.16 -6.41 13.33
CA ASP A 68 -2.29 -6.15 14.21
C ASP A 68 -3.61 -6.07 13.42
N ARG A 69 -3.63 -5.34 12.29
CA ARG A 69 -4.79 -5.28 11.40
C ARG A 69 -5.20 -6.65 10.86
N LEU A 70 -4.25 -7.45 10.37
CA LEU A 70 -4.51 -8.81 9.88
C LEU A 70 -5.00 -9.78 10.97
N SER A 71 -4.77 -9.45 12.25
CA SER A 71 -5.17 -10.28 13.38
C SER A 71 -6.56 -9.92 13.93
N ARG A 72 -7.14 -8.82 13.47
CA ARG A 72 -8.48 -8.35 13.86
C ARG A 72 -9.55 -8.91 12.91
N PRO A 73 -10.81 -8.99 13.35
CA PRO A 73 -11.92 -9.23 12.42
C PRO A 73 -11.86 -8.20 11.30
N PRO A 74 -12.06 -8.63 10.05
CA PRO A 74 -11.91 -7.73 8.93
C PRO A 74 -12.94 -6.61 8.98
N TYR A 75 -12.53 -5.43 8.54
CA TYR A 75 -13.41 -4.27 8.48
C TYR A 75 -14.46 -4.47 7.38
N ALA A 76 -15.73 -4.30 7.73
CA ALA A 76 -16.79 -4.14 6.75
C ALA A 76 -16.67 -2.72 6.18
N ALA A 77 -16.34 -2.61 4.90
CA ALA A 77 -16.25 -1.31 4.25
C ALA A 77 -17.58 -0.55 4.39
N PRO A 78 -17.56 0.75 4.74
CA PRO A 78 -18.75 1.57 4.70
C PRO A 78 -19.23 1.72 3.25
N ALA A 79 -20.44 2.25 3.11
CA ALA A 79 -20.95 2.62 1.80
C ALA A 79 -19.96 3.56 1.10
N PRO A 80 -19.76 3.43 -0.22
CA PRO A 80 -18.90 4.34 -0.95
C PRO A 80 -19.39 5.79 -0.77
N PRO A 81 -18.46 6.75 -0.62
CA PRO A 81 -18.82 8.15 -0.43
C PRO A 81 -19.61 8.69 -1.63
N ASP A 82 -20.50 9.66 -1.37
CA ASP A 82 -21.30 10.31 -2.41
C ASP A 82 -20.39 10.99 -3.46
N PRO A 83 -20.48 10.62 -4.75
CA PRO A 83 -19.69 11.23 -5.82
C PRO A 83 -19.79 12.76 -5.87
N ALA A 84 -20.95 13.33 -5.53
CA ALA A 84 -21.14 14.78 -5.48
C ALA A 84 -20.28 15.42 -4.38
N GLN A 85 -20.22 14.79 -3.21
CA GLN A 85 -19.38 15.23 -2.10
C GLN A 85 -17.89 15.14 -2.46
N LEU A 86 -17.45 14.03 -3.06
CA LEU A 86 -16.07 13.86 -3.50
C LEU A 86 -15.66 14.94 -4.52
N SER A 87 -16.56 15.26 -5.44
CA SER A 87 -16.33 16.29 -6.45
C SER A 87 -16.20 17.68 -5.84
N GLN A 88 -17.02 18.01 -4.86
CA GLN A 88 -16.91 19.29 -4.13
C GLN A 88 -15.56 19.45 -3.43
N MET A 89 -14.94 18.36 -2.96
CA MET A 89 -13.65 18.41 -2.26
C MET A 89 -12.49 18.85 -3.15
N VAL A 90 -12.55 18.55 -4.45
CA VAL A 90 -11.46 18.83 -5.40
C VAL A 90 -11.75 19.98 -6.35
N THR A 91 -13.01 20.39 -6.51
CA THR A 91 -13.43 21.44 -7.46
C THR A 91 -12.70 22.78 -7.24
N GLY A 92 -12.39 23.14 -5.99
CA GLY A 92 -11.72 24.40 -5.66
C GLY A 92 -10.20 24.38 -5.72
N LEU A 93 -9.58 23.22 -6.00
CA LEU A 93 -8.13 23.08 -5.97
C LEU A 93 -7.51 23.54 -7.30
N ALA A 94 -6.63 24.53 -7.23
CA ALA A 94 -5.87 25.03 -8.38
C ALA A 94 -4.67 24.14 -8.77
N VAL A 95 -4.44 23.06 -8.02
CA VAL A 95 -3.36 22.10 -8.21
C VAL A 95 -3.93 20.75 -8.68
N PRO A 96 -3.15 19.93 -9.41
CA PRO A 96 -3.55 18.57 -9.74
C PRO A 96 -3.87 17.79 -8.47
N ALA A 97 -5.11 17.32 -8.38
CA ALA A 97 -5.61 16.56 -7.25
C ALA A 97 -6.57 15.47 -7.71
N TRP A 98 -6.51 14.32 -7.05
CA TRP A 98 -7.40 13.19 -7.28
C TRP A 98 -7.91 12.64 -5.96
N VAL A 99 -9.19 12.27 -5.92
CA VAL A 99 -9.71 11.34 -4.94
C VAL A 99 -9.61 9.95 -5.52
N VAL A 100 -8.96 9.02 -4.82
CA VAL A 100 -8.80 7.64 -5.27
C VAL A 100 -9.26 6.62 -4.24
N ASP A 101 -9.72 5.47 -4.72
CA ASP A 101 -10.08 4.31 -3.91
C ASP A 101 -8.83 3.47 -3.52
N PRO A 102 -8.97 2.37 -2.73
CA PRO A 102 -7.89 1.45 -2.41
C PRO A 102 -7.16 0.83 -3.60
N ALA A 103 -7.86 0.68 -4.73
CA ALA A 103 -7.34 0.11 -5.97
C ALA A 103 -6.75 1.20 -6.89
N TRP A 104 -6.63 2.43 -6.41
CA TRP A 104 -6.12 3.60 -7.14
C TRP A 104 -7.03 4.10 -8.26
N ASN A 105 -8.30 3.68 -8.30
CA ASN A 105 -9.26 4.21 -9.24
C ASN A 105 -9.60 5.65 -8.87
N VAL A 106 -9.63 6.52 -9.87
CA VAL A 106 -10.00 7.93 -9.69
C VAL A 106 -11.52 8.02 -9.53
N LEU A 107 -11.94 8.50 -8.36
CA LEU A 107 -13.34 8.75 -8.03
C LEU A 107 -13.74 10.20 -8.36
N SER A 108 -12.81 11.13 -8.23
CA SER A 108 -12.98 12.53 -8.64
C SER A 108 -11.62 13.20 -8.84
N ALA A 109 -11.56 14.29 -9.59
CA ALA A 109 -10.33 15.02 -9.89
C ALA A 109 -10.56 16.53 -9.95
N SER A 110 -9.54 17.32 -9.63
CA SER A 110 -9.55 18.77 -9.83
C SER A 110 -9.46 19.11 -11.32
N SER A 111 -9.84 20.32 -11.69
CA SER A 111 -9.75 20.79 -13.09
C SER A 111 -8.31 20.92 -13.61
N ALA A 112 -7.33 21.05 -12.71
CA ALA A 112 -5.90 21.09 -13.04
C ALA A 112 -5.29 19.70 -13.24
N ALA A 113 -6.00 18.63 -12.88
CA ALA A 113 -5.49 17.28 -12.96
C ALA A 113 -5.70 16.66 -14.37
N PRO A 114 -4.72 15.92 -14.89
CA PRO A 114 -4.93 15.05 -16.04
C PRO A 114 -6.11 14.08 -15.85
N THR A 115 -6.91 13.90 -16.90
CA THR A 115 -8.01 12.94 -16.92
C THR A 115 -7.47 11.51 -17.00
N VAL A 116 -7.46 10.81 -15.87
CA VAL A 116 -6.98 9.43 -15.75
C VAL A 116 -7.99 8.59 -14.99
N HIS A 117 -8.13 7.31 -15.36
CA HIS A 117 -9.10 6.41 -14.71
C HIS A 117 -8.51 5.70 -13.48
N ASN A 118 -7.21 5.42 -13.50
CA ASN A 118 -6.50 4.78 -12.40
C ASN A 118 -5.10 5.38 -12.30
N LEU A 119 -4.77 5.90 -11.11
CA LEU A 119 -3.55 6.68 -10.90
C LEU A 119 -2.29 5.81 -10.95
N ALA A 120 -2.36 4.58 -10.48
CA ALA A 120 -1.23 3.65 -10.53
C ALA A 120 -0.99 3.14 -11.96
N SER A 121 -2.05 2.87 -12.74
CA SER A 121 -1.92 2.55 -14.16
C SER A 121 -1.30 3.72 -14.94
N TRP A 122 -1.71 4.95 -14.65
CA TRP A 122 -1.10 6.14 -15.25
C TRP A 122 0.39 6.25 -14.87
N ALA A 123 0.74 6.07 -13.59
CA ALA A 123 2.14 6.09 -13.16
C ALA A 123 3.01 5.05 -13.88
N ILE A 124 2.47 3.84 -14.15
CA ILE A 124 3.14 2.81 -14.98
C ILE A 124 3.35 3.30 -16.42
N GLN A 125 2.32 3.91 -17.03
CA GLN A 125 2.40 4.42 -18.40
C GLN A 125 3.47 5.49 -18.55
N ILE A 126 3.61 6.37 -17.54
CA ILE A 126 4.63 7.42 -17.50
C ILE A 126 5.89 6.98 -16.74
N SER A 127 6.14 5.68 -16.57
CA SER A 127 7.26 5.14 -15.79
C SER A 127 8.62 5.72 -16.20
N SER A 128 8.84 6.00 -17.49
CA SER A 128 10.06 6.62 -18.02
C SER A 128 10.29 8.06 -17.60
N LEU A 129 9.24 8.76 -17.13
CA LEU A 129 9.36 10.12 -16.60
C LEU A 129 9.77 10.12 -15.12
N TRP A 130 9.59 9.03 -14.37
CA TRP A 130 10.02 9.00 -12.97
C TRP A 130 11.53 8.81 -12.89
N ASP A 131 12.23 9.74 -12.23
CA ASP A 131 13.69 9.65 -12.06
C ASP A 131 14.09 8.37 -11.28
N ASP A 132 13.22 7.88 -10.38
CA ASP A 132 13.41 6.64 -9.61
C ASP A 132 12.15 5.76 -9.61
N TRP A 133 11.71 5.36 -10.81
CA TRP A 133 10.59 4.43 -10.97
C TRP A 133 10.68 3.15 -10.09
N PRO A 134 11.85 2.47 -9.96
CA PRO A 134 11.95 1.28 -9.11
C PRO A 134 11.52 1.52 -7.67
N THR A 135 11.94 2.63 -7.05
CA THR A 135 11.53 2.99 -5.69
C THR A 135 10.02 3.29 -5.63
N ILE A 136 9.52 4.12 -6.54
CA ILE A 136 8.10 4.52 -6.57
C ILE A 136 7.18 3.29 -6.72
N ALA A 137 7.49 2.39 -7.65
CA ALA A 137 6.72 1.17 -7.85
C ALA A 137 6.76 0.23 -6.63
N GLY A 138 7.93 0.12 -5.99
CA GLY A 138 8.11 -0.64 -4.75
C GLY A 138 7.26 -0.11 -3.59
N GLN A 139 7.24 1.21 -3.40
CA GLN A 139 6.41 1.89 -2.41
C GLN A 139 4.92 1.74 -2.73
N ALA A 140 4.51 1.89 -3.99
CA ALA A 140 3.12 1.74 -4.42
C ALA A 140 2.57 0.33 -4.08
N VAL A 141 3.36 -0.73 -4.31
CA VAL A 141 2.99 -2.10 -3.93
C VAL A 141 2.94 -2.26 -2.41
N ALA A 142 3.92 -1.74 -1.67
CA ALA A 142 3.95 -1.82 -0.20
C ALA A 142 2.75 -1.13 0.45
N ARG A 143 2.37 0.05 -0.06
CA ARG A 143 1.19 0.81 0.39
C ARG A 143 -0.11 0.12 -0.02
N SER A 144 -0.18 -0.45 -1.22
CA SER A 144 -1.36 -1.23 -1.65
C SER A 144 -1.57 -2.45 -0.76
N ARG A 145 -0.50 -3.16 -0.38
CA ARG A 145 -0.56 -4.23 0.62
C ARG A 145 -1.04 -3.71 1.97
N ALA A 146 -0.51 -2.57 2.42
CA ALA A 146 -0.93 -1.96 3.68
C ALA A 146 -2.44 -1.69 3.68
N VAL A 147 -2.97 -1.10 2.62
CA VAL A 147 -4.41 -0.79 2.52
C VAL A 147 -5.26 -2.06 2.43
N ALA A 148 -4.79 -3.08 1.70
CA ALA A 148 -5.51 -4.34 1.55
C ALA A 148 -5.80 -5.05 2.89
N SER A 149 -4.99 -4.86 3.92
CA SER A 149 -5.20 -5.52 5.23
C SER A 149 -6.39 -4.99 6.02
N TRP A 150 -7.02 -3.91 5.57
CA TRP A 150 -8.25 -3.43 6.21
C TRP A 150 -9.44 -4.31 5.83
N TYR A 151 -9.44 -4.91 4.64
CA TYR A 151 -10.61 -5.57 4.08
C TYR A 151 -10.53 -7.09 4.25
N ALA A 152 -11.68 -7.73 4.54
CA ALA A 152 -11.82 -9.20 4.52
C ALA A 152 -11.45 -9.78 3.16
N ALA A 153 -11.76 -8.98 2.14
CA ALA A 153 -11.59 -9.23 0.74
C ALA A 153 -11.13 -7.95 0.06
N PRO A 154 -9.82 -7.66 -0.08
CA PRO A 154 -9.39 -6.69 -1.07
C PRO A 154 -10.03 -7.07 -2.41
N GLY A 155 -10.77 -6.12 -3.00
CA GLY A 155 -11.40 -6.34 -4.29
C GLY A 155 -10.37 -6.76 -5.33
N GLN A 156 -10.80 -7.54 -6.33
CA GLN A 156 -9.93 -8.02 -7.42
C GLN A 156 -9.11 -6.89 -8.04
N ALA A 157 -9.68 -5.68 -8.15
CA ALA A 157 -8.99 -4.49 -8.63
C ALA A 157 -7.69 -4.14 -7.87
N VAL A 158 -7.62 -4.34 -6.55
CA VAL A 158 -6.38 -4.12 -5.76
C VAL A 158 -5.31 -5.15 -6.12
N LEU A 159 -5.72 -6.40 -6.40
CA LEU A 159 -4.78 -7.44 -6.79
C LEU A 159 -4.28 -7.22 -8.23
N ASP A 160 -5.16 -6.79 -9.12
CA ASP A 160 -4.83 -6.52 -10.52
C ASP A 160 -3.80 -5.40 -10.61
N ILE A 161 -3.96 -4.32 -9.83
CA ILE A 161 -2.99 -3.24 -9.84
C ILE A 161 -1.66 -3.62 -9.20
N VAL A 162 -1.65 -4.44 -8.13
CA VAL A 162 -0.42 -4.99 -7.57
C VAL A 162 0.29 -5.87 -8.59
N ALA A 163 -0.44 -6.71 -9.33
CA ALA A 163 0.11 -7.56 -10.37
C ALA A 163 0.71 -6.71 -11.51
N ALA A 164 0.01 -5.65 -11.94
CA ALA A 164 0.49 -4.72 -12.95
C ALA A 164 1.78 -4.00 -12.50
N LEU A 165 1.83 -3.52 -11.25
CA LEU A 165 3.03 -2.89 -10.69
C LEU A 165 4.21 -3.89 -10.61
N CYS A 166 3.97 -5.12 -10.17
CA CYS A 166 5.00 -6.16 -10.15
C CYS A 166 5.51 -6.51 -11.55
N ALA A 167 4.63 -6.54 -12.55
CA ALA A 167 5.01 -6.80 -13.95
C ALA A 167 5.80 -5.63 -14.56
N ALA A 168 5.56 -4.40 -14.10
CA ALA A 168 6.22 -3.19 -14.59
C ALA A 168 7.52 -2.83 -13.86
N SER A 169 7.89 -3.53 -12.78
CA SER A 169 9.08 -3.23 -11.97
C SER A 169 9.55 -4.42 -11.14
N ASP A 170 10.80 -4.84 -11.37
CA ASP A 170 11.45 -5.88 -10.56
C ASP A 170 11.55 -5.49 -9.08
N ALA A 171 11.74 -4.19 -8.79
CA ALA A 171 11.76 -3.68 -7.42
C ALA A 171 10.39 -3.83 -6.74
N ALA A 172 9.29 -3.64 -7.49
CA ALA A 172 7.95 -3.90 -7.01
C ALA A 172 7.70 -5.40 -6.76
N ALA A 173 8.14 -6.26 -7.67
CA ALA A 173 8.06 -7.71 -7.50
C ALA A 173 8.88 -8.20 -6.28
N ALA A 174 10.06 -7.62 -6.06
CA ALA A 174 10.91 -7.90 -4.91
C ALA A 174 10.25 -7.42 -3.61
N ALA A 175 9.69 -6.20 -3.58
CA ALA A 175 8.95 -5.66 -2.44
C ALA A 175 7.73 -6.52 -2.08
N TRP A 176 6.99 -6.98 -3.10
CA TRP A 176 5.90 -7.92 -2.91
C TRP A 176 6.40 -9.24 -2.31
N SER A 177 7.42 -9.85 -2.92
CA SER A 177 7.94 -11.15 -2.47
C SER A 177 8.48 -11.14 -1.05
N ALA A 178 9.08 -10.02 -0.64
CA ALA A 178 9.61 -9.80 0.71
C ALA A 178 8.55 -9.46 1.76
N GLY A 179 7.28 -9.32 1.39
CA GLY A 179 6.23 -8.94 2.34
C GLY A 179 6.30 -7.48 2.81
N ARG A 180 7.02 -6.60 2.10
CA ARG A 180 7.15 -5.17 2.46
C ARG A 180 5.79 -4.49 2.60
N VAL A 181 5.62 -3.74 3.68
CA VAL A 181 4.44 -2.92 3.95
C VAL A 181 4.95 -1.53 4.28
N GLU A 182 4.22 -0.51 3.82
CA GLU A 182 4.57 0.87 4.10
C GLU A 182 3.30 1.66 4.37
N ASP A 183 3.33 2.50 5.41
CA ASP A 183 2.26 3.46 5.62
C ASP A 183 2.42 4.62 4.65
N THR A 184 1.29 5.12 4.15
CA THR A 184 1.32 6.27 3.26
C THR A 184 1.73 7.51 4.07
N PRO A 185 2.85 8.18 3.72
CA PRO A 185 3.26 9.40 4.42
C PRO A 185 2.27 10.53 4.15
N HIS A 186 2.24 11.56 5.00
CA HIS A 186 1.42 12.76 4.74
C HIS A 186 1.86 13.51 3.48
N HIS A 187 3.17 13.56 3.25
CA HIS A 187 3.74 14.08 2.02
C HIS A 187 5.08 13.40 1.73
N GLU A 188 5.47 13.43 0.47
CA GLU A 188 6.78 12.98 0.01
C GLU A 188 7.23 13.83 -1.18
N VAL A 189 8.54 14.03 -1.29
CA VAL A 189 9.14 14.69 -2.45
C VAL A 189 9.68 13.63 -3.38
N VAL A 190 9.24 13.67 -4.62
CA VAL A 190 9.64 12.76 -5.68
C VAL A 190 10.09 13.57 -6.89
N ARG A 191 10.78 12.93 -7.83
CA ARG A 191 11.25 13.61 -9.04
C ARG A 191 10.61 13.00 -10.27
N LEU A 192 10.07 13.87 -11.12
CA LEU A 192 9.38 13.55 -12.36
C LEU A 192 9.94 14.45 -13.47
N ALA A 193 10.48 13.84 -14.51
CA ALA A 193 11.14 14.47 -15.64
C ALA A 193 12.20 15.50 -15.20
N GLY A 194 13.02 15.13 -14.20
CA GLY A 194 14.04 16.00 -13.63
C GLY A 194 13.52 17.15 -12.77
N SER A 195 12.21 17.26 -12.55
CA SER A 195 11.60 18.27 -11.67
C SER A 195 11.19 17.64 -10.33
N ALA A 196 11.49 18.31 -9.23
CA ALA A 196 11.03 17.88 -7.91
C ALA A 196 9.56 18.32 -7.72
N ILE A 197 8.73 17.36 -7.34
CA ILE A 197 7.31 17.56 -7.02
C ILE A 197 7.03 17.02 -5.62
N THR A 198 6.09 17.65 -4.93
CA THR A 198 5.58 17.18 -3.65
C THR A 198 4.26 16.46 -3.88
N MET A 199 4.18 15.20 -3.48
CA MET A 199 2.93 14.45 -3.41
C MET A 199 2.41 14.49 -1.98
N GLN A 200 1.17 14.90 -1.79
CA GLN A 200 0.49 14.96 -0.50
C GLN A 200 -0.65 13.96 -0.46
N TRP A 201 -0.80 13.27 0.68
CA TRP A 201 -1.77 12.21 0.87
C TRP A 201 -2.62 12.49 2.12
N ALA A 202 -3.93 12.38 1.99
CA ALA A 202 -4.85 12.47 3.11
C ALA A 202 -5.99 11.46 2.98
N TRP A 203 -6.19 10.66 4.03
CA TRP A 203 -7.37 9.78 4.12
C TRP A 203 -8.64 10.60 4.31
N LEU A 204 -9.69 10.24 3.58
CA LEU A 204 -10.99 10.89 3.69
C LEU A 204 -11.83 10.14 4.73
N GLY A 205 -11.60 10.44 6.01
CA GLY A 205 -12.28 9.82 7.13
C GLY A 205 -11.41 8.87 7.94
N ALA A 206 -12.05 8.05 8.78
CA ALA A 206 -11.38 7.13 9.69
C ALA A 206 -11.04 5.77 9.04
N ASP A 207 -11.57 5.50 7.86
CA ASP A 207 -11.36 4.28 7.09
C ASP A 207 -10.62 4.57 5.77
N PRO A 208 -9.97 3.56 5.17
CA PRO A 208 -9.17 3.78 3.97
C PRO A 208 -9.96 3.65 2.66
N SER A 209 -11.28 3.88 2.65
CA SER A 209 -12.12 3.77 1.44
C SER A 209 -11.81 4.81 0.37
N ALA A 210 -11.29 5.97 0.75
CA ALA A 210 -10.88 7.00 -0.18
C ALA A 210 -9.73 7.83 0.39
N ARG A 211 -8.85 8.28 -0.50
CA ARG A 211 -7.78 9.23 -0.17
C ARG A 211 -7.69 10.33 -1.22
N LEU A 212 -7.39 11.52 -0.75
CA LEU A 212 -6.97 12.63 -1.57
C LEU A 212 -5.47 12.51 -1.85
N VAL A 213 -5.11 12.69 -3.12
CA VAL A 213 -3.74 12.82 -3.62
C VAL A 213 -3.64 14.19 -4.24
N MET A 214 -2.71 15.03 -3.76
CA MET A 214 -2.42 16.33 -4.37
C MET A 214 -0.97 16.37 -4.81
N ILE A 215 -0.70 17.05 -5.92
CA ILE A 215 0.66 17.24 -6.41
C ILE A 215 0.93 18.73 -6.53
N THR A 216 2.03 19.18 -5.92
CA THR A 216 2.56 20.54 -6.06
C THR A 216 4.01 20.49 -6.55
N ASP A 217 4.58 21.62 -6.98
CA ASP A 217 6.03 21.77 -7.01
C ASP A 217 6.58 21.87 -5.57
N ILE A 218 7.89 22.10 -5.44
CA ILE A 218 8.55 22.23 -4.11
C ILE A 218 8.09 23.48 -3.35
N ASP A 219 7.61 24.50 -4.07
CA ASP A 219 7.15 25.78 -3.53
C ASP A 219 5.65 25.76 -3.19
N GLY A 220 4.97 24.62 -3.38
CA GLY A 220 3.53 24.48 -3.16
C GLY A 220 2.65 25.02 -4.29
N ARG A 221 3.23 25.31 -5.47
CA ARG A 221 2.51 25.79 -6.65
C ARG A 221 2.07 24.63 -7.56
N PRO A 222 1.16 24.86 -8.53
CA PRO A 222 0.80 23.85 -9.51
C PRO A 222 2.03 23.40 -10.33
N PRO A 223 2.33 22.08 -10.39
CA PRO A 223 3.42 21.57 -11.19
C PRO A 223 2.99 21.47 -12.66
N VAL A 224 3.95 21.55 -13.58
CA VAL A 224 3.71 21.27 -15.00
C VAL A 224 3.72 19.75 -15.19
N LEU A 225 2.54 19.14 -15.20
CA LEU A 225 2.37 17.73 -15.56
C LEU A 225 2.09 17.64 -17.05
N SER A 226 3.11 17.31 -17.85
CA SER A 226 2.91 17.04 -19.29
C SER A 226 2.06 15.77 -19.46
N SER A 227 0.99 15.90 -20.24
CA SER A 227 0.05 14.83 -20.63
C SER A 227 0.70 13.76 -21.49
#